data_AF-A0A925VKH3-F1
#
_entry.id   AF-A0A925VKH3-F1
#
_cell.length_a   1.000
_cell.length_b   1.000
_cell.length_c   1.000
_cell.angle_alpha   90.00
_cell.angle_beta   90.00
_cell.angle_gamma   90.00
#
_symmetry.space_group_name_H-M   'P 1'
#
loop_
_entity.id
_entity.type
_entity.pdbx_description
1 polymer ?
#
loop_
_entity_poly.entity_id
_entity_poly.type
_entity_poly.pdbx_seq_one_letter_code
_entity_poly.pdbx_strand_id
1 'polypeptide(L)'
;FFARGHALGWDIGIHAIGDRAHHEAAAAFADVLDRAERPRDHRHNLIHAYFASEESLQHMARHQIAAVIQPTFIYFEGDDLFRDVGPDLAQRYKPMRTYLDRGIPVVATSDIPSTVHYNPFIGLYSLVTRKTHKGTLIAPHEAVSRDEALYAYTVAGARLTREEQHKGPLAPGFLADLVVLDRDYFTCPEEEIKAIQVDITVLDGKVVYRRAA
;
A
#
# COMPACT_ATOMS: atom_id res chain seq x y z
N PHE A 1 6.19 24.53 -6.39
CA PHE A 1 5.06 23.77 -6.95
C PHE A 1 4.19 23.16 -5.85
N PHE A 2 4.78 22.37 -4.93
CA PHE A 2 4.01 21.71 -3.85
C PHE A 2 3.25 22.66 -2.90
N ALA A 3 3.90 23.71 -2.39
CA ALA A 3 3.22 24.69 -1.53
C ALA A 3 1.96 25.30 -2.18
N ARG A 4 2.02 25.55 -3.50
CA ARG A 4 0.86 26.04 -4.25
C ARG A 4 -0.24 24.98 -4.37
N GLY A 5 0.10 23.74 -4.70
CA GLY A 5 -0.86 22.65 -4.78
C GLY A 5 -1.54 22.37 -3.42
N HIS A 6 -0.77 22.34 -2.34
CA HIS A 6 -1.28 22.22 -0.98
C HIS A 6 -2.23 23.38 -0.63
N ALA A 7 -1.84 24.64 -0.91
CA ALA A 7 -2.69 25.81 -0.67
C ALA A 7 -4.01 25.78 -1.47
N LEU A 8 -4.01 25.16 -2.65
CA LEU A 8 -5.21 24.93 -3.47
C LEU A 8 -6.06 23.74 -3.00
N GLY A 9 -5.62 22.99 -1.98
CA GLY A 9 -6.34 21.85 -1.43
C GLY A 9 -6.17 20.55 -2.24
N TRP A 10 -5.12 20.44 -3.05
CA TRP A 10 -4.84 19.21 -3.78
C TRP A 10 -4.13 18.18 -2.90
N ASP A 11 -4.52 16.93 -3.07
CA ASP A 11 -3.75 15.79 -2.58
C ASP A 11 -2.62 15.49 -3.57
N ILE A 12 -1.39 15.37 -3.06
CA ILE A 12 -0.18 15.29 -3.88
C ILE A 12 0.54 13.98 -3.55
N GLY A 13 0.76 13.15 -4.57
CA GLY A 13 1.65 11.98 -4.48
C GLY A 13 2.99 12.25 -5.12
N ILE A 14 4.08 11.81 -4.48
CA ILE A 14 5.44 11.86 -5.06
C ILE A 14 5.97 10.44 -5.22
N HIS A 15 6.30 10.07 -6.45
CA HIS A 15 7.04 8.85 -6.75
C HIS A 15 8.45 8.92 -6.15
N ALA A 16 8.74 8.01 -5.20
CA ALA A 16 10.02 7.96 -4.51
C ALA A 16 10.44 6.51 -4.21
N ILE A 17 11.42 6.01 -4.98
CA ILE A 17 11.99 4.66 -4.83
C ILE A 17 13.29 4.71 -4.02
N GLY A 18 14.34 5.35 -4.54
CA GLY A 18 15.64 5.39 -3.86
C GLY A 18 15.57 6.01 -2.46
N ASP A 19 16.47 5.60 -1.57
CA ASP A 19 16.56 6.10 -0.19
C ASP A 19 16.71 7.62 -0.11
N ARG A 20 17.56 8.21 -0.94
CA ARG A 20 17.71 9.67 -1.03
C ARG A 20 16.44 10.32 -1.57
N ALA A 21 15.83 9.77 -2.63
CA ALA A 21 14.60 10.33 -3.20
C ALA A 21 13.45 10.30 -2.18
N HIS A 22 13.35 9.22 -1.40
CA HIS A 22 12.39 9.09 -0.32
C HIS A 22 12.59 10.16 0.75
N HIS A 23 13.83 10.35 1.20
CA HIS A 23 14.17 11.36 2.20
C HIS A 23 13.85 12.78 1.75
N GLU A 24 14.30 13.16 0.56
CA GLU A 24 14.06 14.51 0.01
C GLU A 24 12.55 14.77 -0.19
N ALA A 25 11.79 13.76 -0.63
CA ALA A 25 10.35 13.89 -0.80
C ALA A 25 9.59 14.03 0.54
N ALA A 26 9.96 13.24 1.56
CA ALA A 26 9.39 13.35 2.91
C ALA A 26 9.71 14.72 3.54
N ALA A 27 10.96 15.18 3.43
CA ALA A 27 11.39 16.48 3.93
C ALA A 27 10.68 17.63 3.21
N ALA A 28 10.49 17.54 1.89
CA ALA A 28 9.76 18.54 1.12
C ALA A 28 8.29 18.64 1.52
N PHE A 29 7.62 17.52 1.80
CA PHE A 29 6.27 17.55 2.35
C PHE A 29 6.24 18.19 3.75
N ALA A 30 7.16 17.79 4.64
CA ALA A 30 7.24 18.35 5.99
C ALA A 30 7.46 19.86 5.98
N ASP A 31 8.40 20.38 5.18
CA ASP A 31 8.66 21.83 5.07
C ASP A 31 7.42 22.60 4.59
N VAL A 32 6.68 22.07 3.61
CA VAL A 32 5.44 22.68 3.13
C VAL A 32 4.36 22.68 4.21
N LEU A 33 4.22 21.58 4.94
CA LEU A 33 3.19 21.42 5.98
C LEU A 33 3.49 22.22 7.24
N ASP A 34 4.76 22.32 7.65
CA ASP A 34 5.19 23.15 8.78
C ASP A 34 5.03 24.65 8.49
N ARG A 35 5.14 25.07 7.22
CA ARG A 35 4.94 26.47 6.80
C ARG A 35 3.49 26.82 6.46
N ALA A 36 2.59 25.84 6.43
CA ALA A 36 1.20 26.08 6.08
C ALA A 36 0.52 26.94 7.16
N GLU A 37 -0.03 28.09 6.78
CA GLU A 37 -0.68 29.03 7.71
C GLU A 37 -1.87 28.41 8.46
N ARG A 38 -2.49 27.37 7.89
CA ARG A 38 -3.64 26.67 8.46
C ARG A 38 -3.50 25.17 8.23
N PRO A 39 -3.62 24.34 9.30
CA PRO A 39 -3.75 22.91 9.15
C PRO A 39 -4.91 22.57 8.22
N ARG A 40 -4.70 21.60 7.33
CA ARG A 40 -5.72 21.11 6.42
C ARG A 40 -5.69 19.60 6.36
N ASP A 41 -6.87 19.03 6.14
CA ASP A 41 -6.99 17.63 5.81
C ASP A 41 -6.40 17.36 4.42
N HIS A 42 -5.29 16.64 4.37
CA HIS A 42 -4.61 16.26 3.14
C HIS A 42 -4.48 14.74 3.03
N ARG A 43 -4.24 14.27 1.81
CA ARG A 43 -3.89 12.88 1.47
C ARG A 43 -2.53 12.80 0.77
N HIS A 44 -1.61 13.69 1.15
CA HIS A 44 -0.23 13.64 0.67
C HIS A 44 0.40 12.29 0.93
N ASN A 45 1.13 11.79 -0.07
CA ASN A 45 1.66 10.44 -0.03
C ASN A 45 2.98 10.29 -0.79
N LEU A 46 3.79 9.33 -0.32
CA LEU A 46 4.94 8.82 -1.04
C LEU A 46 4.56 7.54 -1.76
N ILE A 47 4.69 7.55 -3.08
CA ILE A 47 4.44 6.40 -3.94
C ILE A 47 5.72 5.57 -4.01
N HIS A 48 5.55 4.25 -3.95
CA HIS A 48 6.58 3.23 -3.78
C HIS A 48 7.07 3.08 -2.35
N ALA A 49 7.58 4.17 -1.77
CA ALA A 49 8.00 4.25 -0.37
C ALA A 49 8.96 3.09 0.04
N TYR A 50 10.00 2.83 -0.77
CA TYR A 50 10.84 1.62 -0.60
C TYR A 50 11.75 1.67 0.62
N PHE A 51 12.51 2.75 0.79
CA PHE A 51 13.64 2.78 1.73
C PHE A 51 13.57 4.00 2.63
N ALA A 52 12.60 4.01 3.55
CA ALA A 52 12.46 5.10 4.49
C ALA A 52 13.71 5.24 5.40
N SER A 53 14.23 6.45 5.52
CA SER A 53 15.17 6.80 6.59
C SER A 53 14.42 7.07 7.88
N GLU A 54 15.11 7.02 9.02
CA GLU A 54 14.53 7.35 10.32
C GLU A 54 13.89 8.75 10.35
N GLU A 55 14.58 9.73 9.77
CA GLU A 55 14.05 11.10 9.63
C GLU A 55 12.82 11.16 8.71
N SER A 56 12.81 10.38 7.61
CA SER A 56 11.61 10.27 6.77
C SER A 56 10.42 9.74 7.55
N LEU A 57 10.63 8.68 8.34
CA LEU A 57 9.58 8.08 9.18
C LEU A 57 9.04 9.08 10.20
N GLN A 58 9.91 9.90 10.80
CA GLN A 58 9.49 10.94 11.74
C GLN A 58 8.62 12.01 11.05
N HIS A 59 9.04 12.49 9.88
CA HIS A 59 8.24 13.42 9.09
C HIS A 59 6.88 12.81 8.70
N MET A 60 6.88 11.59 8.17
CA MET A 60 5.66 10.92 7.74
C MET A 60 4.68 10.71 8.89
N ALA A 61 5.15 10.26 10.05
CA ALA A 61 4.32 10.03 11.22
C ALA A 61 3.74 11.35 11.76
N ARG A 62 4.59 12.37 11.95
CA ARG A 62 4.18 13.69 12.47
C ARG A 62 3.14 14.36 11.57
N HIS A 63 3.33 14.26 10.26
CA HIS A 63 2.51 14.96 9.27
C HIS A 63 1.44 14.10 8.61
N GLN A 64 1.29 12.83 9.01
CA GLN A 64 0.34 11.90 8.40
C GLN A 64 0.51 11.80 6.87
N ILE A 65 1.76 11.79 6.40
CA ILE A 65 2.08 11.56 4.98
C ILE A 65 2.00 10.05 4.74
N ALA A 66 1.10 9.62 3.86
CA ALA A 66 0.84 8.21 3.65
C ALA A 66 1.96 7.51 2.85
N ALA A 67 2.18 6.23 3.12
CA ALA A 67 2.98 5.35 2.29
C ALA A 67 2.07 4.60 1.30
N VAL A 68 2.28 4.76 0.00
CA VAL A 68 1.56 4.05 -1.06
C VAL A 68 2.49 2.99 -1.65
N ILE A 69 2.32 1.75 -1.21
CA ILE A 69 3.21 0.64 -1.53
C ILE A 69 2.61 -0.29 -2.59
N GLN A 70 3.48 -0.95 -3.35
CA GLN A 70 3.13 -1.97 -4.35
C GLN A 70 3.72 -3.30 -3.90
N PRO A 71 2.96 -4.15 -3.20
CA PRO A 71 3.49 -5.39 -2.62
C PRO A 71 3.87 -6.43 -3.68
N THR A 72 3.25 -6.41 -4.85
CA THR A 72 3.53 -7.35 -5.95
C THR A 72 5.00 -7.32 -6.39
N PHE A 73 5.70 -6.19 -6.25
CA PHE A 73 7.14 -6.11 -6.50
C PHE A 73 7.98 -6.99 -5.58
N ILE A 74 7.54 -7.24 -4.33
CA ILE A 74 8.22 -8.21 -3.46
C ILE A 74 8.16 -9.60 -4.11
N TYR A 75 7.02 -9.97 -4.71
CA TYR A 75 6.87 -11.28 -5.33
C TYR A 75 7.69 -11.43 -6.63
N PHE A 76 7.56 -10.46 -7.53
CA PHE A 76 8.10 -10.58 -8.89
C PHE A 76 9.56 -10.11 -9.01
N GLU A 77 9.93 -9.03 -8.31
CA GLU A 77 11.22 -8.35 -8.46
C GLU A 77 12.13 -8.52 -7.23
N GLY A 78 11.59 -9.01 -6.10
CA GLY A 78 12.35 -9.13 -4.86
C GLY A 78 13.60 -10.02 -4.95
N ASP A 79 13.65 -10.98 -5.89
CA ASP A 79 14.85 -11.80 -6.10
C ASP A 79 16.02 -11.00 -6.68
N ASP A 80 15.73 -9.95 -7.45
CA ASP A 80 16.74 -9.07 -8.05
C ASP A 80 17.22 -7.99 -7.07
N LEU A 81 16.42 -7.67 -6.06
CA LEU A 81 16.68 -6.63 -5.06
C LEU A 81 18.05 -6.78 -4.39
N PHE A 82 18.43 -8.00 -3.98
CA PHE A 82 19.71 -8.25 -3.30
C PHE A 82 20.92 -7.93 -4.19
N ARG A 83 20.81 -8.18 -5.49
CA ARG A 83 21.85 -7.83 -6.46
C ARG A 83 21.95 -6.32 -6.61
N ASP A 84 20.81 -5.63 -6.64
CA ASP A 84 20.74 -4.23 -7.02
C ASP A 84 21.13 -3.28 -5.87
N VAL A 85 20.79 -3.63 -4.63
CA VAL A 85 21.04 -2.75 -3.46
C VAL A 85 21.84 -3.38 -2.32
N GLY A 86 22.21 -4.65 -2.46
CA GLY A 86 22.92 -5.39 -1.41
C GLY A 86 22.01 -5.85 -0.26
N PRO A 87 22.53 -6.74 0.62
CA PRO A 87 21.72 -7.39 1.65
C PRO A 87 21.20 -6.43 2.71
N ASP A 88 21.98 -5.43 3.11
CA ASP A 88 21.60 -4.52 4.19
C ASP A 88 20.42 -3.63 3.81
N LEU A 89 20.42 -3.06 2.58
CA LEU A 89 19.33 -2.22 2.13
C LEU A 89 18.09 -3.05 1.77
N ALA A 90 18.27 -4.29 1.28
CA ALA A 90 17.16 -5.21 1.02
C ALA A 90 16.35 -5.54 2.28
N GLN A 91 16.96 -5.53 3.47
CA GLN A 91 16.25 -5.70 4.74
C GLN A 91 15.33 -4.53 5.11
N ARG A 92 15.46 -3.37 4.44
CA ARG A 92 14.65 -2.18 4.69
C ARG A 92 13.60 -1.94 3.61
N TYR A 93 13.39 -2.91 2.72
CA TYR A 93 12.56 -2.75 1.52
C TYR A 93 11.06 -2.77 1.84
N LYS A 94 10.35 -1.70 1.45
CA LYS A 94 8.90 -1.51 1.62
C LYS A 94 8.43 -1.89 3.04
N PRO A 95 8.87 -1.14 4.06
CA PRO A 95 8.76 -1.53 5.46
C PRO A 95 7.35 -1.24 6.04
N MET A 96 6.35 -2.02 5.61
CA MET A 96 4.96 -1.80 5.99
C MET A 96 4.71 -1.93 7.49
N ARG A 97 5.29 -2.92 8.17
CA ARG A 97 5.18 -3.07 9.63
C ARG A 97 5.71 -1.82 10.33
N THR A 98 6.89 -1.36 9.93
CA THR A 98 7.49 -0.14 10.49
C THR A 98 6.59 1.09 10.28
N TYR A 99 5.95 1.24 9.12
CA TYR A 99 4.99 2.34 8.90
C TYR A 99 3.78 2.24 9.84
N LEU A 100 3.17 1.07 9.94
CA LEU A 100 2.00 0.84 10.79
C LEU A 100 2.30 1.10 12.27
N ASP A 101 3.42 0.58 12.77
CA ASP A 101 3.83 0.72 14.17
C ASP A 101 4.09 2.19 14.55
N ARG A 102 4.37 3.06 13.56
CA ARG A 102 4.54 4.51 13.74
C ARG A 102 3.26 5.32 13.51
N GLY A 103 2.13 4.66 13.25
CA GLY A 103 0.87 5.34 12.93
C GLY A 103 0.89 6.09 11.60
N ILE A 104 1.77 5.68 10.67
CA ILE A 104 1.79 6.22 9.31
C ILE A 104 0.68 5.54 8.50
N PRO A 105 -0.19 6.28 7.80
CA PRO A 105 -1.19 5.67 6.92
C PRO A 105 -0.52 4.88 5.80
N VAL A 106 -0.94 3.63 5.58
CA VAL A 106 -0.41 2.78 4.49
C VAL A 106 -1.53 2.37 3.55
N VAL A 107 -1.28 2.46 2.25
CA VAL A 107 -2.17 2.02 1.18
C VAL A 107 -1.42 1.10 0.25
N ALA A 108 -2.04 -0.01 -0.15
CA ALA A 108 -1.48 -0.95 -1.10
C ALA A 108 -2.12 -0.78 -2.49
N THR A 109 -1.30 -0.77 -3.54
CA THR A 109 -1.73 -0.61 -4.94
C THR A 109 -1.00 -1.59 -5.85
N SER A 110 -1.48 -1.77 -7.08
CA SER A 110 -0.79 -2.60 -8.09
C SER A 110 0.23 -1.83 -8.93
N ASP A 111 0.04 -0.52 -9.15
CA ASP A 111 0.81 0.29 -10.12
C ASP A 111 0.78 -0.25 -11.56
N ILE A 112 -0.34 -0.88 -11.95
CA ILE A 112 -0.59 -1.28 -13.33
C ILE A 112 -0.75 -0.02 -14.22
N PRO A 113 -0.13 0.05 -15.42
CA PRO A 113 0.58 -1.02 -16.13
C PRO A 113 2.10 -1.05 -15.96
N SER A 114 2.68 -0.24 -15.05
CA SER A 114 4.13 -0.27 -14.76
C SER A 114 4.57 -1.62 -14.20
N THR A 115 3.66 -2.33 -13.52
CA THR A 115 3.89 -3.68 -12.98
C THR A 115 3.31 -4.76 -13.87
N VAL A 116 3.82 -5.99 -13.73
CA VAL A 116 3.41 -7.12 -14.58
C VAL A 116 2.08 -7.75 -14.18
N HIS A 117 1.52 -7.44 -13.00
CA HIS A 117 0.33 -8.10 -12.50
C HIS A 117 -0.54 -7.24 -11.58
N TYR A 118 -1.85 -7.26 -11.81
CA TYR A 118 -2.87 -6.55 -11.01
C TYR A 118 -3.59 -7.43 -9.96
N ASN A 119 -3.20 -8.69 -9.75
CA ASN A 119 -3.94 -9.60 -8.87
C ASN A 119 -3.69 -9.23 -7.40
N PRO A 120 -4.71 -8.78 -6.65
CA PRO A 120 -4.54 -8.34 -5.27
C PRO A 120 -4.12 -9.48 -4.35
N PHE A 121 -4.48 -10.74 -4.65
CA PHE A 121 -4.12 -11.88 -3.81
C PHE A 121 -2.63 -12.19 -3.82
N ILE A 122 -1.93 -11.91 -4.92
CA ILE A 122 -0.46 -11.98 -4.95
C ILE A 122 0.11 -10.89 -4.03
N GLY A 123 -0.44 -9.69 -4.08
CA GLY A 123 -0.03 -8.60 -3.20
C GLY A 123 -0.31 -8.87 -1.71
N LEU A 124 -1.48 -9.40 -1.39
CA LEU A 124 -1.83 -9.84 -0.03
C LEU A 124 -0.88 -10.94 0.45
N TYR A 125 -0.59 -11.93 -0.40
CA TYR A 125 0.42 -12.95 -0.12
C TYR A 125 1.81 -12.34 0.15
N SER A 126 2.24 -11.36 -0.65
CA SER A 126 3.53 -10.68 -0.46
C SER A 126 3.62 -9.92 0.85
N LEU A 127 2.54 -9.26 1.28
CA LEU A 127 2.51 -8.54 2.55
C LEU A 127 2.58 -9.47 3.76
N VAL A 128 1.87 -10.61 3.70
CA VAL A 128 1.80 -11.58 4.79
C VAL A 128 3.06 -12.42 4.88
N THR A 129 3.57 -12.92 3.76
CA THR A 129 4.68 -13.90 3.75
C THR A 129 6.04 -13.29 3.51
N ARG A 130 6.10 -12.11 2.88
CA ARG A 130 7.34 -11.46 2.41
C ARG A 130 8.19 -12.36 1.50
N LYS A 131 7.57 -13.31 0.79
CA LYS A 131 8.24 -14.26 -0.11
C LYS A 131 8.16 -13.83 -1.59
N THR A 132 9.26 -14.03 -2.30
CA THR A 132 9.34 -13.94 -3.77
C THR A 132 8.71 -15.16 -4.45
N HIS A 133 8.55 -15.11 -5.78
CA HIS A 133 8.12 -16.26 -6.57
C HIS A 133 9.10 -17.46 -6.53
N LYS A 134 10.38 -17.22 -6.21
CA LYS A 134 11.38 -18.28 -5.97
C LYS A 134 11.44 -18.75 -4.51
N GLY A 135 10.62 -18.17 -3.63
CA GLY A 135 10.60 -18.50 -2.20
C GLY A 135 11.64 -17.75 -1.35
N THR A 136 12.35 -16.77 -1.92
CA THR A 136 13.30 -15.92 -1.19
C THR A 136 12.54 -15.01 -0.21
N LEU A 137 13.04 -14.84 1.01
CA LEU A 137 12.46 -13.93 2.00
C LEU A 137 13.04 -12.53 1.87
N ILE A 138 12.17 -11.51 1.81
CA ILE A 138 12.54 -10.09 1.69
C ILE A 138 12.08 -9.32 2.93
N ALA A 139 13.00 -8.95 3.81
CA ALA A 139 12.69 -8.27 5.07
C ALA A 139 11.53 -8.96 5.82
N PRO A 140 11.66 -10.23 6.24
CA PRO A 140 10.55 -11.00 6.80
C PRO A 140 9.95 -10.40 8.08
N HIS A 141 10.72 -9.60 8.83
CA HIS A 141 10.24 -8.86 9.99
C HIS A 141 9.25 -7.74 9.64
N GLU A 142 9.15 -7.35 8.37
CA GLU A 142 8.17 -6.38 7.85
C GLU A 142 6.83 -7.02 7.44
N ALA A 143 6.64 -8.31 7.73
CA ALA A 143 5.38 -9.01 7.50
C ALA A 143 4.23 -8.40 8.34
N VAL A 144 3.03 -8.40 7.76
CA VAL A 144 1.81 -7.92 8.42
C VAL A 144 0.74 -8.98 8.52
N SER A 145 -0.21 -8.80 9.43
CA SER A 145 -1.38 -9.67 9.54
C SER A 145 -2.24 -9.58 8.28
N ARG A 146 -3.10 -10.59 8.10
CA ARG A 146 -4.08 -10.63 7.01
C ARG A 146 -5.04 -9.44 7.08
N ASP A 147 -5.48 -9.07 8.27
CA ASP A 147 -6.35 -7.91 8.50
C ASP A 147 -5.69 -6.60 8.07
N GLU A 148 -4.44 -6.36 8.48
CA GLU A 148 -3.68 -5.17 8.10
C GLU A 148 -3.43 -5.12 6.58
N ALA A 149 -3.10 -6.26 5.97
CA ALA A 149 -2.90 -6.37 4.52
C ALA A 149 -4.20 -6.06 3.76
N LEU A 150 -5.33 -6.64 4.18
CA LEU A 150 -6.63 -6.42 3.55
C LEU A 150 -7.10 -4.97 3.74
N TYR A 151 -6.90 -4.40 4.93
CA TYR A 151 -7.22 -3.02 5.22
C TYR A 151 -6.49 -2.05 4.28
N ALA A 152 -5.19 -2.29 4.03
CA ALA A 152 -4.37 -1.47 3.13
C ALA A 152 -4.88 -1.49 1.67
N TYR A 153 -5.48 -2.60 1.22
CA TYR A 153 -6.08 -2.74 -0.12
C TYR A 153 -7.51 -2.23 -0.24
N THR A 154 -8.22 -2.03 0.88
CA THR A 154 -9.66 -1.73 0.88
C THR A 154 -9.93 -0.38 1.54
N VAL A 155 -10.11 -0.36 2.85
CA VAL A 155 -10.50 0.83 3.63
C VAL A 155 -9.47 1.94 3.52
N ALA A 156 -8.18 1.63 3.54
CA ALA A 156 -7.14 2.64 3.41
C ALA A 156 -7.14 3.32 2.03
N GLY A 157 -7.40 2.54 0.97
CA GLY A 157 -7.53 3.06 -0.39
C GLY A 157 -8.69 4.04 -0.52
N ALA A 158 -9.87 3.67 0.00
CA ALA A 158 -11.04 4.55 0.01
C ALA A 158 -10.77 5.86 0.76
N ARG A 159 -10.03 5.81 1.88
CA ARG A 159 -9.63 7.03 2.62
C ARG A 159 -8.68 7.91 1.81
N LEU A 160 -7.73 7.32 1.10
CA LEU A 160 -6.76 8.06 0.29
C LEU A 160 -7.46 8.80 -0.87
N THR A 161 -8.48 8.19 -1.47
CA THR A 161 -9.23 8.76 -2.59
C THR A 161 -10.41 9.64 -2.19
N ARG A 162 -10.59 9.91 -0.89
CA ARG A 162 -11.73 10.68 -0.33
C ARG A 162 -13.10 10.02 -0.54
N GLU A 163 -13.12 8.70 -0.64
CA GLU A 163 -14.33 7.89 -0.86
C GLU A 163 -14.76 7.12 0.40
N GLU A 164 -14.12 7.37 1.55
CA GLU A 164 -14.35 6.65 2.81
C GLU A 164 -15.76 6.81 3.41
N GLN A 165 -16.58 7.72 2.87
CA GLN A 165 -17.97 7.88 3.28
C GLN A 165 -18.92 6.87 2.62
N HIS A 166 -18.48 6.20 1.54
CA HIS A 166 -19.34 5.28 0.78
C HIS A 166 -18.61 4.06 0.22
N LYS A 167 -17.27 3.96 0.32
CA LYS A 167 -16.47 2.77 -0.05
C LYS A 167 -15.58 2.28 1.10
N GLY A 168 -15.13 1.03 0.98
CA GLY A 168 -14.16 0.38 1.86
C GLY A 168 -14.78 -0.72 2.73
N PRO A 169 -15.52 -0.37 3.80
CA PRO A 169 -16.26 -1.34 4.60
C PRO A 169 -17.47 -1.95 3.87
N LEU A 170 -17.75 -3.22 4.14
CA LEU A 170 -19.04 -3.85 3.80
C LEU A 170 -20.02 -3.65 4.97
N ALA A 171 -20.74 -2.53 4.97
CA ALA A 171 -21.68 -2.15 6.02
C ALA A 171 -22.85 -1.32 5.48
N PRO A 172 -23.99 -1.23 6.19
CA PRO A 172 -25.09 -0.34 5.80
C PRO A 172 -24.62 1.11 5.59
N GLY A 173 -25.05 1.72 4.48
CA GLY A 173 -24.64 3.08 4.08
C GLY A 173 -23.45 3.14 3.12
N PHE A 174 -22.79 2.01 2.85
CA PHE A 174 -21.70 1.90 1.87
C PHE A 174 -22.17 1.22 0.59
N LEU A 175 -21.44 1.41 -0.51
CA LEU A 175 -21.67 0.69 -1.77
C LEU A 175 -21.53 -0.82 -1.52
N ALA A 176 -22.43 -1.59 -2.13
CA ALA A 176 -22.36 -3.04 -2.13
C ALA A 176 -21.33 -3.54 -3.17
N ASP A 177 -20.09 -3.09 -3.02
CA ASP A 177 -18.91 -3.51 -3.78
C ASP A 177 -18.23 -4.66 -3.01
N LEU A 178 -18.38 -5.89 -3.50
CA LEU A 178 -17.82 -7.06 -2.82
C LEU A 178 -17.42 -8.16 -3.81
N VAL A 179 -16.61 -9.09 -3.29
CA VAL A 179 -16.23 -10.32 -3.98
C VAL A 179 -16.61 -11.53 -3.14
N VAL A 180 -17.04 -12.60 -3.81
CA VAL A 180 -17.15 -13.94 -3.21
C VAL A 180 -15.93 -14.73 -3.66
N LEU A 181 -15.25 -15.35 -2.71
CA LEU A 181 -13.99 -16.06 -2.94
C LEU A 181 -14.19 -17.57 -2.91
N ASP A 182 -13.36 -18.30 -3.65
CA ASP A 182 -13.39 -19.76 -3.71
C ASP A 182 -12.92 -20.43 -2.40
N ARG A 183 -12.30 -19.66 -1.50
CA ARG A 183 -11.85 -20.07 -0.17
C ARG A 183 -11.76 -18.87 0.77
N ASP A 184 -11.69 -19.15 2.06
CA ASP A 184 -11.57 -18.12 3.10
C ASP A 184 -10.12 -17.58 3.21
N TYR A 185 -9.96 -16.29 2.88
CA TYR A 185 -8.70 -15.57 2.97
C TYR A 185 -8.12 -15.55 4.39
N PHE A 186 -8.93 -15.61 5.44
CA PHE A 186 -8.46 -15.49 6.83
C PHE A 186 -7.94 -16.81 7.40
N THR A 187 -8.34 -17.95 6.83
CA THR A 187 -8.04 -19.27 7.40
C THR A 187 -7.29 -20.21 6.46
N CYS A 188 -7.25 -19.97 5.15
CA CYS A 188 -6.48 -20.82 4.22
C CYS A 188 -4.98 -20.80 4.56
N PRO A 189 -4.19 -21.83 4.20
CA PRO A 189 -2.73 -21.78 4.32
C PRO A 189 -2.14 -20.57 3.60
N GLU A 190 -1.08 -19.96 4.13
CA GLU A 190 -0.49 -18.74 3.53
C GLU A 190 -0.10 -18.92 2.06
N GLU A 191 0.45 -20.08 1.71
CA GLU A 191 0.84 -20.41 0.33
C GLU A 191 -0.35 -20.44 -0.64
N GLU A 192 -1.56 -20.68 -0.14
CA GLU A 192 -2.78 -20.68 -0.94
C GLU A 192 -3.37 -19.29 -1.17
N ILE A 193 -2.94 -18.26 -0.42
CA ILE A 193 -3.46 -16.89 -0.57
C ILE A 193 -3.33 -16.42 -2.02
N LYS A 194 -2.14 -16.57 -2.62
CA LYS A 194 -1.87 -16.15 -4.01
C LYS A 194 -2.67 -16.91 -5.07
N ALA A 195 -3.29 -18.04 -4.70
CA ALA A 195 -4.09 -18.88 -5.57
C ALA A 195 -5.61 -18.68 -5.39
N ILE A 196 -6.03 -17.78 -4.48
CA ILE A 196 -7.44 -17.43 -4.30
C ILE A 196 -8.03 -16.95 -5.63
N GLN A 197 -9.23 -17.43 -5.93
CA GLN A 197 -10.00 -17.03 -7.09
C GLN A 197 -11.29 -16.33 -6.67
N VAL A 198 -11.70 -15.34 -7.46
CA VAL A 198 -13.00 -14.67 -7.29
C VAL A 198 -14.06 -15.49 -8.02
N ASP A 199 -15.10 -15.92 -7.31
CA ASP A 199 -16.26 -16.59 -7.87
C ASP A 199 -17.29 -15.59 -8.41
N ILE A 200 -17.50 -14.49 -7.68
CA ILE A 200 -18.48 -13.46 -8.01
C ILE A 200 -17.89 -12.10 -7.68
N THR A 201 -18.06 -11.13 -8.58
CA THR A 201 -17.86 -9.70 -8.26
C THR A 201 -19.20 -8.99 -8.33
N VAL A 202 -19.51 -8.24 -7.28
CA VAL A 202 -20.66 -7.36 -7.18
C VAL A 202 -20.15 -5.93 -7.14
N LEU A 203 -20.69 -5.06 -7.99
CA LEU A 203 -20.45 -3.62 -7.96
C LEU A 203 -21.79 -2.90 -7.79
N ASP A 204 -21.88 -2.05 -6.77
CA ASP A 204 -23.09 -1.30 -6.41
C ASP A 204 -24.35 -2.21 -6.40
N GLY A 205 -24.22 -3.38 -5.77
CA GLY A 205 -25.30 -4.36 -5.64
C GLY A 205 -25.61 -5.18 -6.90
N LYS A 206 -24.90 -4.97 -8.00
CA LYS A 206 -25.09 -5.70 -9.27
C LYS A 206 -23.97 -6.70 -9.50
N VAL A 207 -24.32 -7.94 -9.80
CA VAL A 207 -23.33 -8.94 -10.21
C VAL A 207 -22.78 -8.57 -11.58
N VAL A 208 -21.49 -8.25 -11.65
CA VAL A 208 -20.78 -7.85 -12.88
C VAL A 208 -19.86 -8.95 -13.40
N TYR A 209 -19.53 -9.93 -12.56
CA TYR A 209 -18.67 -11.05 -12.92
C TYR A 209 -19.13 -12.32 -12.21
N ARG A 210 -19.04 -13.44 -12.93
CA ARG A 210 -19.15 -14.79 -12.40
C ARG A 210 -18.05 -15.64 -13.04
N ARG A 211 -17.32 -16.40 -12.23
CA ARG A 211 -16.37 -17.39 -12.72
C ARG A 211 -17.14 -18.44 -13.53
N ALA A 212 -16.67 -18.74 -14.74
CA ALA A 212 -17.22 -19.84 -15.52
C ALA A 212 -16.91 -21.17 -14.81
N ALA A 213 -17.83 -22.12 -14.92
CA ALA A 213 -17.65 -23.48 -14.41
C ALA A 213 -16.55 -24.24 -15.17
#